data_AF-Q6FDZ2-F1
#
_entry.id   AF-Q6FDZ2-F1
#
_cell.length_a   1.000
_cell.length_b   1.000
_cell.length_c   1.000
_cell.angle_alpha   90.00
_cell.angle_beta   90.00
_cell.angle_gamma   90.00
#
_symmetry.space_group_name_H-M   'P 1'
#
loop_
_entity.id
_entity.type
_entity.pdbx_description
1 polymer ?
#
loop_
_entity_poly.entity_id
_entity_poly.type
_entity_poly.pdbx_seq_one_letter_code
_entity_poly.pdbx_strand_id
1 'polypeptide(L)'
;MTHAEVSTFKPSFPQFSSTIKQRKQNNQIYPLGKVSFKDHVQVPLYGITALNPVDDGLLKNFKYCNPKNCQFNFKLPAEQAKNLKLIAIPEIGVVLVPRTWQDIQADAGANGTGYALIISPDQKQAIQLYDSSLCVGCGLPYASLYFPELLKESIENEFGGYQDSQKLMNVVHPSKHTAFFSYQIPKLNNKTHGVAKYHDDGDFNFREIKVTLDKSQQHLVGPILNFYQFTH
;
A
#
# COMPACT_ATOMS: atom_id res chain seq x y z
N MET A 1 32.76 6.46 -9.26
CA MET A 1 32.06 5.18 -9.02
C MET A 1 31.24 5.35 -7.76
N THR A 2 29.94 5.60 -7.90
CA THR A 2 28.99 5.58 -6.78
C THR A 2 28.52 4.15 -6.62
N HIS A 3 29.00 3.46 -5.58
CA HIS A 3 28.58 2.09 -5.29
C HIS A 3 27.12 2.07 -4.81
N ALA A 4 26.41 0.98 -5.14
CA ALA A 4 25.11 0.64 -4.59
C ALA A 4 25.12 0.70 -3.06
N GLU A 5 24.33 1.60 -2.47
CA GLU A 5 24.28 1.80 -1.02
C GLU A 5 23.29 0.82 -0.37
N VAL A 6 23.74 0.16 0.71
CA VAL A 6 22.86 -0.63 1.57
C VAL A 6 22.45 0.22 2.77
N SER A 7 21.19 0.63 2.78
CA SER A 7 20.60 1.44 3.85
C SER A 7 20.12 0.59 5.01
N THR A 8 20.32 1.07 6.23
CA THR A 8 19.72 0.46 7.43
C THR A 8 18.28 0.95 7.60
N PHE A 9 17.34 0.02 7.77
CA PHE A 9 15.95 0.29 8.09
C PHE A 9 15.83 1.08 9.40
N LYS A 10 15.03 2.15 9.34
CA LYS A 10 14.68 2.98 10.49
C LYS A 10 13.18 3.23 10.48
N PRO A 11 12.42 2.72 11.46
CA PRO A 11 11.00 2.98 11.58
C PRO A 11 10.72 4.48 11.69
N SER A 12 9.89 5.00 10.81
CA SER A 12 9.42 6.39 10.85
C SER A 12 7.93 6.44 10.50
N PHE A 13 7.23 7.43 11.05
CA PHE A 13 5.86 7.69 10.65
C PHE A 13 5.87 8.44 9.30
N PRO A 14 5.10 7.98 8.30
CA PRO A 14 5.13 8.59 6.98
C PRO A 14 4.56 10.01 7.02
N GLN A 15 5.00 10.83 6.09
CA GLN A 15 4.53 12.20 5.90
C GLN A 15 4.19 12.40 4.43
N PHE A 16 3.22 13.25 4.16
CA PHE A 16 2.98 13.70 2.79
C PHE A 16 4.18 14.49 2.29
N SER A 17 4.63 14.19 1.07
CA SER A 17 5.66 15.01 0.40
C SER A 17 5.05 16.22 -0.32
N SER A 18 3.76 16.14 -0.65
CA SER A 18 3.01 17.21 -1.31
C SER A 18 2.21 18.05 -0.33
N THR A 19 1.88 19.28 -0.71
CA THR A 19 1.00 20.17 0.06
C THR A 19 -0.47 19.71 -0.01
N ILE A 20 -1.29 20.13 0.96
CA ILE A 20 -2.75 19.86 0.95
C ILE A 20 -3.40 20.32 -0.36
N LYS A 21 -2.98 21.48 -0.89
CA LYS A 21 -3.51 22.04 -2.15
C LYS A 21 -3.20 21.12 -3.33
N GLN A 22 -1.95 20.65 -3.44
CA GLN A 22 -1.53 19.73 -4.50
C GLN A 22 -2.28 18.40 -4.40
N ARG A 23 -2.41 17.82 -3.20
CA ARG A 23 -3.16 16.56 -3.02
C ARG A 23 -4.63 16.71 -3.44
N LYS A 24 -5.30 17.78 -3.03
CA LYS A 24 -6.70 18.02 -3.45
C LYS A 24 -6.84 18.20 -4.96
N GLN A 25 -5.83 18.75 -5.62
CA GLN A 25 -5.83 18.94 -7.08
C GLN A 25 -5.57 17.63 -7.82
N ASN A 26 -4.58 16.84 -7.37
CA ASN A 26 -4.07 15.66 -8.07
C ASN A 26 -4.79 14.36 -7.66
N ASN A 27 -5.32 14.29 -6.44
CA ASN A 27 -5.93 13.11 -5.82
C ASN A 27 -7.41 13.34 -5.53
N GLN A 28 -8.15 13.65 -6.58
CA GLN A 28 -9.59 13.87 -6.54
C GLN A 28 -10.32 12.56 -6.23
N ILE A 29 -11.37 12.65 -5.41
CA ILE A 29 -12.14 11.50 -4.92
C ILE A 29 -13.49 11.46 -5.63
N TYR A 30 -13.78 10.34 -6.30
CA TYR A 30 -15.02 10.12 -7.04
C TYR A 30 -15.84 9.00 -6.39
N PRO A 31 -17.12 9.21 -6.04
CA PRO A 31 -17.98 8.11 -5.61
C PRO A 31 -18.28 7.19 -6.79
N LEU A 32 -17.99 5.90 -6.65
CA LEU A 32 -18.17 4.92 -7.73
C LEU A 32 -19.33 3.95 -7.48
N GLY A 33 -19.91 3.95 -6.28
CA GLY A 33 -21.03 3.09 -5.90
C GLY A 33 -20.74 2.28 -4.64
N LYS A 34 -21.21 1.04 -4.60
CA LYS A 34 -21.01 0.10 -3.47
C LYS A 34 -20.55 -1.25 -3.98
N VAL A 35 -19.45 -1.75 -3.41
CA VAL A 35 -18.97 -3.12 -3.63
C VAL A 35 -19.75 -4.06 -2.70
N SER A 36 -20.01 -5.27 -3.18
CA SER A 36 -20.52 -6.38 -2.36
C SER A 36 -19.43 -7.41 -2.08
N PHE A 37 -19.34 -7.83 -0.83
CA PHE A 37 -18.53 -8.94 -0.34
C PHE A 37 -19.40 -10.19 -0.17
N LYS A 38 -18.80 -11.29 0.30
CA LYS A 38 -19.57 -12.46 0.75
C LYS A 38 -20.65 -12.05 1.76
N ASP A 39 -21.72 -12.84 1.81
CA ASP A 39 -22.84 -12.65 2.73
C ASP A 39 -23.55 -11.29 2.57
N HIS A 40 -23.48 -10.71 1.36
CA HIS A 40 -24.09 -9.42 1.00
C HIS A 40 -23.60 -8.22 1.82
N VAL A 41 -22.41 -8.33 2.43
CA VAL A 41 -21.79 -7.21 3.14
C VAL A 41 -21.37 -6.15 2.10
N GLN A 42 -21.74 -4.89 2.31
CA GLN A 42 -21.44 -3.82 1.37
C GLN A 42 -20.60 -2.71 2.00
N VAL A 43 -19.68 -2.16 1.22
CA VAL A 43 -18.95 -0.93 1.57
C VAL A 43 -18.99 0.06 0.39
N PRO A 44 -18.94 1.38 0.65
CA PRO A 44 -18.85 2.36 -0.43
C PRO A 44 -17.50 2.25 -1.16
N LEU A 45 -17.54 2.44 -2.48
CA LEU A 45 -16.38 2.49 -3.36
C LEU A 45 -16.10 3.93 -3.80
N TYR A 46 -14.83 4.32 -3.76
CA TYR A 46 -14.37 5.57 -4.33
C TYR A 46 -13.18 5.34 -5.28
N GLY A 47 -13.11 6.14 -6.34
CA GLY A 47 -11.94 6.24 -7.20
C GLY A 47 -11.09 7.42 -6.76
N ILE A 48 -9.78 7.24 -6.72
CA ILE A 48 -8.81 8.29 -6.43
C ILE A 48 -8.02 8.55 -7.71
N THR A 49 -7.82 9.81 -8.07
CA THR A 49 -6.94 10.13 -9.21
C THR A 49 -5.48 10.20 -8.80
N ALA A 50 -4.59 10.09 -9.77
CA ALA A 50 -3.17 10.42 -9.61
C ALA A 50 -2.74 11.34 -10.76
N LEU A 51 -1.67 12.10 -10.58
CA LEU A 51 -1.09 12.86 -11.69
C LEU A 51 -0.58 11.89 -12.76
N ASN A 52 -0.85 12.15 -14.04
CA ASN A 52 -0.29 11.34 -15.12
C ASN A 52 1.21 11.70 -15.28
N PRO A 53 2.12 10.71 -15.19
CA PRO A 53 3.56 10.96 -15.28
C PRO A 53 4.08 11.11 -16.72
N VAL A 54 3.26 10.80 -17.74
CA VAL A 54 3.66 10.81 -19.16
C VAL A 54 2.95 11.92 -19.93
N ASP A 55 1.66 12.13 -19.68
CA ASP A 55 0.85 13.15 -20.37
C ASP A 55 0.27 14.17 -19.39
N ASP A 56 -0.27 15.26 -19.93
CA ASP A 56 -1.02 16.23 -19.14
C ASP A 56 -2.30 15.63 -18.53
N GLY A 57 -2.57 15.98 -17.28
CA GLY A 57 -3.83 15.67 -16.59
C GLY A 57 -3.71 14.57 -15.54
N LEU A 58 -4.85 13.92 -15.26
CA LEU A 58 -4.98 12.98 -14.15
C LEU A 58 -5.34 11.58 -14.65
N LEU A 59 -4.68 10.57 -14.12
CA LEU A 59 -5.05 9.17 -14.28
C LEU A 59 -6.39 8.90 -13.59
N LYS A 60 -7.31 8.31 -14.35
CA LYS A 60 -8.68 7.95 -13.92
C LYS A 60 -8.96 6.49 -14.30
N ASN A 61 -8.09 5.59 -13.87
CA ASN A 61 -8.12 4.17 -14.25
C ASN A 61 -9.11 3.34 -13.40
N PHE A 62 -10.27 3.91 -13.06
CA PHE A 62 -11.31 3.24 -12.26
C PHE A 62 -12.64 3.20 -13.03
N LYS A 63 -13.44 2.18 -12.75
CA LYS A 63 -14.76 1.98 -13.38
C LYS A 63 -15.85 2.16 -12.34
N TYR A 64 -16.99 2.70 -12.78
CA TYR A 64 -18.19 2.71 -11.96
C TYR A 64 -18.62 1.29 -11.63
N CYS A 65 -19.11 1.16 -10.41
CA CYS A 65 -19.52 -0.08 -9.81
C CYS A 65 -20.84 -0.55 -10.41
N ASN A 66 -20.89 -1.78 -10.90
CA ASN A 66 -22.09 -2.44 -11.37
C ASN A 66 -22.14 -3.88 -10.85
N PRO A 67 -23.30 -4.57 -10.91
CA PRO A 67 -23.42 -5.92 -10.35
C PRO A 67 -22.42 -6.95 -10.89
N LYS A 68 -21.83 -6.73 -12.07
CA LYS A 68 -20.89 -7.67 -12.70
C LYS A 68 -19.42 -7.46 -12.28
N ASN A 69 -19.02 -6.25 -11.88
CA ASN A 69 -17.61 -5.89 -11.67
C ASN A 69 -17.26 -5.45 -10.23
N CYS A 70 -18.22 -5.54 -9.31
CA CYS A 70 -18.10 -5.00 -7.96
C CYS A 70 -18.44 -6.01 -6.86
N GLN A 71 -18.07 -7.27 -7.10
CA GLN A 71 -18.27 -8.36 -6.17
C GLN A 71 -16.92 -9.00 -5.83
N PHE A 72 -16.60 -9.08 -4.54
CA PHE A 72 -15.44 -9.81 -4.06
C PHE A 72 -15.89 -11.05 -3.30
N ASN A 73 -15.32 -12.20 -3.66
CA ASN A 73 -15.52 -13.45 -2.93
C ASN A 73 -14.72 -13.51 -1.61
N PHE A 74 -14.66 -12.39 -0.90
CA PHE A 74 -13.93 -12.21 0.35
C PHE A 74 -14.92 -12.03 1.50
N LYS A 75 -14.64 -12.65 2.66
CA LYS A 75 -15.49 -12.53 3.86
C LYS A 75 -15.04 -11.34 4.68
N LEU A 76 -15.77 -10.23 4.57
CA LEU A 76 -15.57 -9.05 5.41
C LEU A 76 -16.59 -9.05 6.56
N PRO A 77 -16.17 -9.04 7.83
CA PRO A 77 -17.12 -8.98 8.95
C PRO A 77 -17.99 -7.72 8.89
N ALA A 78 -19.31 -7.90 9.02
CA ALA A 78 -20.29 -6.83 8.85
C ALA A 78 -20.07 -5.64 9.81
N GLU A 79 -19.68 -5.89 11.05
CA GLU A 79 -19.38 -4.83 12.03
C GLU A 79 -18.17 -3.98 11.62
N GLN A 80 -17.13 -4.60 11.05
CA GLN A 80 -15.96 -3.88 10.55
C GLN A 80 -16.28 -3.12 9.26
N ALA A 81 -17.11 -3.69 8.38
CA ALA A 81 -17.52 -3.08 7.13
C ALA A 81 -18.17 -1.70 7.32
N LYS A 82 -18.91 -1.48 8.41
CA LYS A 82 -19.52 -0.17 8.75
C LYS A 82 -18.49 0.96 8.85
N ASN A 83 -17.28 0.61 9.29
CA ASN A 83 -16.15 1.52 9.55
C ASN A 83 -15.17 1.61 8.37
N LEU A 84 -15.42 0.88 7.27
CA LEU A 84 -14.52 0.82 6.14
C LEU A 84 -15.16 1.38 4.87
N LYS A 85 -14.31 1.77 3.94
CA LYS A 85 -14.62 2.02 2.53
C LYS A 85 -13.56 1.38 1.66
N LEU A 86 -13.88 1.13 0.41
CA LEU A 86 -12.92 0.70 -0.59
C LEU A 86 -12.50 1.90 -1.44
N ILE A 87 -11.21 2.03 -1.69
CA ILE A 87 -10.68 3.01 -2.64
C ILE A 87 -9.93 2.30 -3.76
N ALA A 88 -10.14 2.74 -5.00
CA ALA A 88 -9.42 2.31 -6.18
C ALA A 88 -8.41 3.38 -6.57
N ILE A 89 -7.12 3.03 -6.61
CA ILE A 89 -6.00 3.93 -6.85
C ILE A 89 -5.26 3.46 -8.11
N PRO A 90 -4.97 4.35 -9.09
CA PRO A 90 -4.13 4.06 -10.24
C PRO A 90 -2.80 3.42 -9.84
N GLU A 91 -2.32 2.47 -10.64
CA GLU A 91 -1.05 1.75 -10.42
C GLU A 91 -0.90 0.99 -9.09
N ILE A 92 -1.94 0.96 -8.24
CA ILE A 92 -1.99 0.18 -7.00
C ILE A 92 -3.11 -0.85 -7.07
N GLY A 93 -4.32 -0.44 -7.39
CA GLY A 93 -5.52 -1.27 -7.31
C GLY A 93 -6.45 -0.87 -6.16
N VAL A 94 -7.11 -1.86 -5.54
CA VAL A 94 -8.17 -1.63 -4.56
C VAL A 94 -7.72 -1.93 -3.13
N VAL A 95 -7.96 -1.00 -2.21
CA VAL A 95 -7.59 -1.15 -0.79
C VAL A 95 -8.71 -0.73 0.14
N LEU A 96 -8.91 -1.49 1.22
CA LEU A 96 -9.82 -1.11 2.30
C LEU A 96 -9.15 -0.06 3.20
N VAL A 97 -9.88 1.01 3.51
CA VAL A 97 -9.42 2.08 4.39
C VAL A 97 -10.53 2.50 5.36
N PRO A 98 -10.19 3.09 6.53
CA PRO A 98 -11.21 3.65 7.41
C PRO A 98 -12.09 4.68 6.70
N ARG A 99 -13.41 4.58 6.93
CA ARG A 99 -14.43 5.29 6.16
C ARG A 99 -14.28 6.82 6.22
N THR A 100 -13.84 7.34 7.36
CA THR A 100 -13.70 8.79 7.61
C THR A 100 -12.42 9.40 7.04
N TRP A 101 -11.45 8.60 6.60
CA TRP A 101 -10.17 9.11 6.12
C TRP A 101 -10.31 9.68 4.70
N GLN A 102 -9.88 10.91 4.47
CA GLN A 102 -10.03 11.58 3.18
C GLN A 102 -8.74 12.22 2.66
N ASP A 103 -7.71 12.34 3.50
CA ASP A 103 -6.45 12.93 3.08
C ASP A 103 -5.57 11.84 2.46
N ILE A 104 -5.39 11.92 1.14
CA ILE A 104 -4.76 10.90 0.32
C ILE A 104 -3.75 11.58 -0.59
N GLN A 105 -2.54 11.02 -0.63
CA GLN A 105 -1.57 11.24 -1.69
C GLN A 105 -1.49 9.95 -2.51
N ALA A 106 -1.66 10.06 -3.81
CA ALA A 106 -1.43 8.96 -4.73
C ALA A 106 -0.61 9.46 -5.93
N ASP A 107 0.45 8.73 -6.24
CA ASP A 107 1.40 9.09 -7.27
C ASP A 107 1.65 7.89 -8.19
N ALA A 108 1.84 8.16 -9.47
CA ALA A 108 2.21 7.16 -10.47
C ALA A 108 3.54 7.57 -11.11
N GLY A 109 4.44 6.60 -11.30
CA GLY A 109 5.68 6.75 -12.03
C GLY A 109 5.52 6.44 -13.51
N ALA A 110 6.35 7.02 -14.37
CA ALA A 110 6.31 6.77 -15.82
C ALA A 110 6.54 5.31 -16.22
N ASN A 111 7.17 4.53 -15.32
CA ASN A 111 7.40 3.09 -15.43
C ASN A 111 6.25 2.24 -14.86
N GLY A 112 5.10 2.85 -14.53
CA GLY A 112 3.95 2.19 -13.92
C GLY A 112 4.06 1.97 -12.40
N THR A 113 5.10 2.49 -11.73
CA THR A 113 5.21 2.40 -10.27
C THR A 113 4.02 3.12 -9.62
N GLY A 114 3.38 2.50 -8.64
CA GLY A 114 2.33 3.12 -7.83
C GLY A 114 2.81 3.44 -6.42
N TYR A 115 2.38 4.59 -5.91
CA TYR A 115 2.51 4.94 -4.49
C TYR A 115 1.21 5.51 -3.97
N ALA A 116 0.86 5.15 -2.73
CA ALA A 116 -0.18 5.88 -2.01
C ALA A 116 0.10 5.99 -0.52
N LEU A 117 -0.30 7.13 0.04
CA LEU A 117 -0.30 7.41 1.46
C LEU A 117 -1.66 7.97 1.85
N ILE A 118 -2.32 7.32 2.80
CA ILE A 118 -3.57 7.75 3.38
C ILE A 118 -3.33 7.97 4.86
N ILE A 119 -3.61 9.17 5.36
CA ILE A 119 -3.39 9.54 6.75
C ILE A 119 -4.72 9.88 7.43
N SER A 120 -4.87 9.52 8.71
CA SER A 120 -6.03 9.88 9.51
C SER A 120 -6.17 11.41 9.67
N PRO A 121 -7.39 11.92 9.93
CA PRO A 121 -7.59 13.36 10.16
C PRO A 121 -6.72 13.96 11.27
N ASP A 122 -6.37 13.18 12.30
CA ASP A 122 -5.51 13.59 13.41
C ASP A 122 -4.00 13.36 13.16
N GLN A 123 -3.64 12.84 11.99
CA GLN A 123 -2.27 12.55 11.55
C GLN A 123 -1.47 11.58 12.43
N LYS A 124 -2.15 10.67 13.15
CA LYS A 124 -1.52 9.68 14.03
C LYS A 124 -1.55 8.26 13.47
N GLN A 125 -2.30 8.04 12.40
CA GLN A 125 -2.51 6.74 11.78
C GLN A 125 -2.32 6.87 10.28
N ALA A 126 -1.80 5.82 9.64
CA ALA A 126 -1.49 5.85 8.22
C ALA A 126 -1.62 4.47 7.57
N ILE A 127 -1.96 4.49 6.29
CA ILE A 127 -1.84 3.36 5.37
C ILE A 127 -0.94 3.82 4.24
N GLN A 128 0.19 3.13 4.05
CA GLN A 128 1.14 3.38 2.97
C GLN A 128 1.16 2.17 2.04
N LEU A 129 1.20 2.41 0.74
CA LEU A 129 1.13 1.43 -0.33
C LEU A 129 2.22 1.72 -1.35
N TYR A 130 2.81 0.66 -1.88
CA TYR A 130 3.79 0.73 -2.94
C TYR A 130 3.64 -0.47 -3.88
N ASP A 131 3.77 -0.22 -5.19
CA ASP A 131 3.81 -1.23 -6.25
C ASP A 131 4.93 -0.81 -7.21
N SER A 132 5.99 -1.61 -7.34
CA SER A 132 7.09 -1.30 -8.26
C SER A 132 6.70 -1.50 -9.72
N SER A 133 5.56 -2.14 -9.99
CA SER A 133 5.16 -2.60 -11.30
C SER A 133 6.31 -3.39 -11.93
N LEU A 134 6.62 -3.14 -13.20
CA LEU A 134 7.69 -3.82 -13.95
C LEU A 134 9.09 -3.20 -13.71
N CYS A 135 9.22 -2.22 -12.80
CA CYS A 135 10.50 -1.58 -12.52
C CYS A 135 11.33 -2.40 -11.50
N VAL A 136 12.18 -3.30 -12.00
CA VAL A 136 13.07 -4.13 -11.16
C VAL A 136 13.94 -3.29 -10.21
N GLY A 137 14.56 -2.22 -10.72
CA GLY A 137 15.40 -1.32 -9.91
C GLY A 137 14.62 -0.49 -8.89
N CYS A 138 13.30 -0.37 -9.06
CA CYS A 138 12.42 0.26 -8.07
C CYS A 138 11.91 -0.76 -7.05
N GLY A 139 11.90 -2.06 -7.38
CA GLY A 139 11.36 -3.10 -6.51
C GLY A 139 12.42 -3.80 -5.66
N LEU A 140 13.52 -4.27 -6.26
CA LEU A 140 14.55 -5.07 -5.59
C LEU A 140 15.11 -4.43 -4.31
N PRO A 141 15.46 -3.13 -4.30
CA PRO A 141 15.99 -2.51 -3.08
C PRO A 141 15.01 -2.58 -1.91
N TYR A 142 13.72 -2.29 -2.12
CA TYR A 142 12.71 -2.33 -1.07
C TYR A 142 12.34 -3.76 -0.68
N ALA A 143 12.30 -4.68 -1.65
CA ALA A 143 12.05 -6.08 -1.40
C ALA A 143 13.11 -6.70 -0.49
N SER A 144 14.39 -6.29 -0.61
CA SER A 144 15.49 -6.84 0.18
C SER A 144 15.32 -6.64 1.70
N LEU A 145 14.50 -5.67 2.13
CA LEU A 145 14.17 -5.47 3.53
C LEU A 145 13.42 -6.67 4.12
N TYR A 146 12.55 -7.30 3.33
CA TYR A 146 11.66 -8.38 3.75
C TYR A 146 12.13 -9.75 3.26
N PHE A 147 12.91 -9.77 2.18
CA PHE A 147 13.45 -10.96 1.51
C PHE A 147 14.97 -10.81 1.36
N PRO A 148 15.75 -11.07 2.43
CA PRO A 148 17.18 -10.80 2.47
C PRO A 148 17.99 -11.47 1.35
N GLU A 149 17.48 -12.58 0.79
CA GLU A 149 18.05 -13.27 -0.36
C GLU A 149 18.14 -12.39 -1.63
N LEU A 150 17.23 -11.42 -1.79
CA LEU A 150 17.20 -10.52 -2.95
C LEU A 150 18.25 -9.42 -2.87
N LEU A 151 18.87 -9.20 -1.70
CA LEU A 151 19.85 -8.13 -1.52
C LEU A 151 21.08 -8.32 -2.43
N LYS A 152 21.53 -9.56 -2.59
CA LYS A 152 22.70 -9.86 -3.43
C LYS A 152 22.45 -9.41 -4.88
N GLU A 153 21.32 -9.84 -5.44
CA GLU A 153 20.90 -9.47 -6.80
C GLU A 153 20.74 -7.95 -6.93
N SER A 154 20.13 -7.29 -5.94
CA SER A 154 19.93 -5.85 -5.94
C SER A 154 21.26 -5.06 -5.97
N ILE A 155 22.28 -5.53 -5.22
CA ILE A 155 23.62 -4.92 -5.21
C ILE A 155 24.38 -5.22 -6.52
N GLU A 156 24.31 -6.45 -7.03
CA GLU A 156 24.97 -6.86 -8.28
C GLU A 156 24.45 -6.06 -9.48
N ASN A 157 23.19 -5.62 -9.45
CA ASN A 157 22.58 -4.75 -10.47
C ASN A 157 22.65 -3.24 -10.12
N GLU A 158 23.47 -2.87 -9.14
CA GLU A 158 23.72 -1.48 -8.73
C GLU A 158 22.50 -0.71 -8.16
N PHE A 159 21.44 -1.39 -7.74
CA PHE A 159 20.22 -0.74 -7.22
C PHE A 159 20.29 -0.39 -5.72
N GLY A 160 21.24 -0.95 -4.98
CA GLY A 160 21.35 -0.78 -3.52
C GLY A 160 20.43 -1.74 -2.76
N GLY A 161 20.03 -1.39 -1.55
CA GLY A 161 19.06 -2.19 -0.80
C GLY A 161 18.82 -1.72 0.62
N TYR A 162 17.87 -2.36 1.29
CA TYR A 162 17.57 -2.15 2.69
C TYR A 162 17.81 -3.40 3.53
N GLN A 163 18.27 -3.19 4.77
CA GLN A 163 18.43 -4.24 5.78
C GLN A 163 17.98 -3.79 7.16
N ASP A 164 17.43 -4.70 7.95
CA ASP A 164 17.11 -4.46 9.36
C ASP A 164 18.24 -4.93 10.29
N SER A 165 19.39 -4.23 10.23
CA SER A 165 20.58 -4.57 11.04
C SER A 165 20.33 -4.50 12.55
N GLN A 166 19.34 -3.72 12.98
CA GLN A 166 18.95 -3.53 14.37
C GLN A 166 17.83 -4.47 14.83
N LYS A 167 17.32 -5.34 13.95
CA LYS A 167 16.23 -6.30 14.24
C LYS A 167 14.97 -5.60 14.82
N LEU A 168 14.62 -4.44 14.27
CA LEU A 168 13.46 -3.65 14.67
C LEU A 168 12.14 -4.18 14.08
N MET A 169 12.22 -5.07 13.10
CA MET A 169 11.10 -5.66 12.40
C MET A 169 10.98 -7.15 12.71
N ASN A 170 9.76 -7.58 13.00
CA ASN A 170 9.41 -9.00 13.03
C ASN A 170 8.81 -9.37 11.68
N VAL A 171 9.37 -10.40 11.02
CA VAL A 171 8.93 -10.88 9.71
C VAL A 171 8.60 -12.36 9.79
N VAL A 172 7.51 -12.76 9.16
CA VAL A 172 7.06 -14.15 9.01
C VAL A 172 6.74 -14.41 7.55
N HIS A 173 7.32 -15.46 6.97
CA HIS A 173 7.14 -15.83 5.57
C HIS A 173 6.13 -16.97 5.43
N PRO A 174 4.84 -16.70 5.11
CA PRO A 174 3.89 -17.75 4.77
C PRO A 174 4.21 -18.47 3.44
N SER A 175 5.04 -17.87 2.57
CA SER A 175 5.54 -18.46 1.32
C SER A 175 6.87 -17.81 0.94
N LYS A 176 7.54 -18.32 -0.10
CA LYS A 176 8.79 -17.72 -0.64
C LYS A 176 8.61 -16.25 -1.02
N HIS A 177 7.43 -15.90 -1.52
CA HIS A 177 7.13 -14.64 -2.20
C HIS A 177 6.25 -13.70 -1.38
N THR A 178 5.94 -14.04 -0.13
CA THR A 178 5.09 -13.23 0.75
C THR A 178 5.69 -13.18 2.13
N ALA A 179 5.73 -11.98 2.69
CA ALA A 179 6.19 -11.69 4.04
C ALA A 179 5.10 -10.90 4.78
N PHE A 180 4.71 -11.38 5.96
CA PHE A 180 3.94 -10.62 6.93
C PHE A 180 4.91 -9.99 7.90
N PHE A 181 4.75 -8.70 8.19
CA PHE A 181 5.69 -8.01 9.07
C PHE A 181 5.02 -7.08 10.06
N SER A 182 5.76 -6.75 11.10
CA SER A 182 5.39 -5.69 12.03
C SER A 182 6.62 -5.04 12.65
N TYR A 183 6.51 -3.75 12.97
CA TYR A 183 7.54 -3.00 13.67
C TYR A 183 6.93 -1.90 14.54
N GLN A 184 7.72 -1.37 15.47
CA GLN A 184 7.32 -0.26 16.33
C GLN A 184 7.95 1.04 15.82
N ILE A 185 7.14 2.05 15.57
CA ILE A 185 7.64 3.42 15.34
C ILE A 185 7.92 4.07 16.70
N PRO A 186 9.11 4.67 16.91
CA PRO A 186 9.42 5.38 18.14
C PRO A 186 8.35 6.43 18.46
N LYS A 187 7.98 6.53 19.75
CA LYS A 187 6.98 7.49 20.27
C LYS A 187 5.52 7.24 19.87
N LEU A 188 5.24 6.17 19.11
CA LEU A 188 3.87 5.69 18.90
C LEU A 188 3.57 4.52 19.84
N ASN A 189 2.33 4.42 20.30
CA ASN A 189 1.89 3.39 21.27
C ASN A 189 1.25 2.16 20.59
N ASN A 190 1.42 2.06 19.28
CA ASN A 190 0.82 1.08 18.38
C ASN A 190 1.86 0.64 17.35
N LYS A 191 1.75 -0.60 16.87
CA LYS A 191 2.65 -1.16 15.86
C LYS A 191 2.15 -0.87 14.45
N THR A 192 3.10 -0.76 13.54
CA THR A 192 2.82 -0.90 12.11
C THR A 192 2.78 -2.39 11.78
N HIS A 193 1.78 -2.80 11.01
CA HIS A 193 1.64 -4.15 10.46
C HIS A 193 1.59 -4.07 8.94
N GLY A 194 2.09 -5.08 8.24
CA GLY A 194 2.07 -5.04 6.79
C GLY A 194 2.23 -6.39 6.12
N VAL A 195 2.05 -6.33 4.81
CA VAL A 195 2.26 -7.44 3.88
C VAL A 195 3.18 -6.92 2.78
N ALA A 196 4.25 -7.66 2.54
CA ALA A 196 5.17 -7.44 1.42
C ALA A 196 5.13 -8.67 0.53
N LYS A 197 5.13 -8.47 -0.78
CA LYS A 197 5.10 -9.53 -1.78
C LYS A 197 6.04 -9.20 -2.93
N TYR A 198 6.59 -10.22 -3.56
CA TYR A 198 7.17 -10.05 -4.88
C TYR A 198 6.76 -11.19 -5.81
N HIS A 199 6.81 -10.96 -7.11
CA HIS A 199 6.74 -11.99 -8.13
C HIS A 199 8.06 -11.98 -8.91
N ASP A 200 8.60 -13.15 -9.24
CA ASP A 200 9.87 -13.31 -9.98
C ASP A 200 9.76 -14.27 -11.20
N ASP A 201 8.56 -14.79 -11.50
CA ASP A 201 8.30 -15.67 -12.66
C ASP A 201 8.13 -14.88 -13.96
N GLY A 202 9.15 -14.13 -14.37
CA GLY A 202 9.17 -13.33 -15.60
C GLY A 202 9.54 -11.87 -15.32
N ASP A 203 8.54 -11.04 -15.04
CA ASP A 203 8.76 -9.63 -14.69
C ASP A 203 8.71 -9.43 -13.18
N PHE A 204 9.83 -8.94 -12.61
CA PHE A 204 9.91 -8.67 -11.18
C PHE A 204 8.93 -7.56 -10.78
N ASN A 205 8.02 -7.85 -9.86
CA ASN A 205 7.16 -6.84 -9.24
C ASN A 205 7.14 -7.01 -7.72
N PHE A 206 7.56 -5.98 -6.99
CA PHE A 206 7.44 -5.87 -5.55
C PHE A 206 6.28 -4.97 -5.14
N ARG A 207 5.47 -5.45 -4.20
CA ARG A 207 4.32 -4.73 -3.65
C ARG A 207 4.32 -4.77 -2.14
N GLU A 208 3.95 -3.67 -1.50
CA GLU A 208 3.76 -3.63 -0.06
C GLU A 208 2.57 -2.79 0.38
N ILE A 209 2.03 -3.16 1.54
CA ILE A 209 1.14 -2.34 2.35
C ILE A 209 1.68 -2.25 3.77
N LYS A 210 1.69 -1.04 4.33
CA LYS A 210 2.00 -0.75 5.73
C LYS A 210 0.80 -0.08 6.37
N VAL A 211 0.30 -0.64 7.47
CA VAL A 211 -0.89 -0.17 8.19
C VAL A 211 -0.51 0.15 9.62
N THR A 212 -0.63 1.42 9.99
CA THR A 212 -0.39 1.93 11.35
C THR A 212 -1.70 2.49 11.88
N LEU A 213 -2.42 1.71 12.68
CA LEU A 213 -3.67 2.12 13.32
C LEU A 213 -3.47 2.20 14.84
N ASP A 214 -4.20 3.10 15.48
CA ASP A 214 -4.21 3.20 16.93
C ASP A 214 -4.93 2.01 17.56
N LYS A 215 -4.84 1.88 18.90
CA LYS A 215 -5.48 0.78 19.62
C LYS A 215 -6.99 0.70 19.43
N SER A 216 -7.66 1.84 19.24
CA SER A 216 -9.12 1.88 19.05
C SER A 216 -9.53 1.32 17.68
N GLN A 217 -8.67 1.46 16.68
CA GLN A 217 -8.91 0.98 15.30
C GLN A 217 -8.16 -0.31 14.96
N GLN A 218 -7.42 -0.90 15.91
CA GLN A 218 -6.60 -2.08 15.65
C GLN A 218 -7.39 -3.30 15.13
N HIS A 219 -8.67 -3.39 15.50
CA HIS A 219 -9.58 -4.41 14.99
C HIS A 219 -9.80 -4.36 13.47
N LEU A 220 -9.42 -3.26 12.79
CA LEU A 220 -9.52 -3.10 11.33
C LEU A 220 -8.26 -3.56 10.57
N VAL A 221 -7.11 -3.71 11.25
CA VAL A 221 -5.83 -4.08 10.61
C VAL A 221 -5.94 -5.42 9.88
N GLY A 222 -6.48 -6.45 10.54
CA GLY A 222 -6.64 -7.78 9.96
C GLY A 222 -7.45 -7.77 8.66
N PRO A 223 -8.68 -7.22 8.64
CA PRO A 223 -9.49 -7.08 7.44
C PRO A 223 -8.78 -6.33 6.30
N ILE A 224 -8.09 -5.24 6.60
CA ILE A 224 -7.37 -4.43 5.58
C ILE A 224 -6.25 -5.26 4.95
N LEU A 225 -5.39 -5.87 5.77
CA LEU A 225 -4.26 -6.66 5.29
C LEU A 225 -4.69 -7.95 4.58
N ASN A 226 -5.70 -8.65 5.11
CA ASN A 226 -6.23 -9.86 4.48
C ASN A 226 -6.91 -9.58 3.15
N PHE A 227 -7.60 -8.44 3.03
CA PHE A 227 -8.18 -8.04 1.76
C PHE A 227 -7.09 -7.66 0.75
N TYR A 228 -6.06 -6.92 1.17
CA TYR A 228 -4.90 -6.61 0.33
C TYR A 228 -4.22 -7.89 -0.17
N GLN A 229 -4.00 -8.87 0.72
CA GLN A 229 -3.47 -10.19 0.37
C GLN A 229 -4.32 -10.93 -0.66
N PHE A 230 -5.64 -10.73 -0.64
CA PHE A 230 -6.61 -11.35 -1.55
C PHE A 230 -6.64 -10.69 -2.94
N THR A 231 -6.34 -9.40 -3.05
CA THR A 231 -6.50 -8.63 -4.30
C THR A 231 -5.22 -8.30 -5.06
N HIS A 232 -4.04 -8.47 -4.45
CA HIS A 232 -2.73 -8.16 -5.06
C HIS A 232 -1.81 -9.36 -5.02
#